data_AF-A0A523AVW6-F1
#
_entry.id   AF-A0A523AVW6-F1
#
_cell.length_a   1.000
_cell.length_b   1.000
_cell.length_c   1.000
_cell.angle_alpha   90.00
_cell.angle_beta   90.00
_cell.angle_gamma   90.00
#
_symmetry.space_group_name_H-M   'P 1'
#
loop_
_entity.id
_entity.type
_entity.pdbx_description
1 polymer ?
#
loop_
_entity_poly.entity_id
_entity_poly.type
_entity_poly.pdbx_seq_one_letter_code
_entity_poly.pdbx_strand_id
1 'polypeptide(L)' 'MGAVFRPEDVRRRDWIRKALRDLSPETAERVEELLRVQGKGWREELERLVGREKSRRLLEELGMG' A
#
# COMPACT_ATOMS: atom_id res chain seq x y z
N MET A 1 9.59 21.33 -4.07
CA MET A 1 10.13 19.95 -4.00
C MET A 1 9.15 19.03 -4.70
N GLY A 2 9.35 18.77 -5.99
CA GLY A 2 8.54 17.81 -6.74
C GLY A 2 9.00 16.40 -6.40
N ALA A 3 8.11 15.55 -5.90
CA ALA A 3 8.39 14.12 -5.83
C ALA A 3 8.64 13.65 -7.27
N VAL A 4 9.88 13.23 -7.54
CA VAL A 4 10.25 12.65 -8.83
C VAL A 4 9.51 11.32 -8.94
N PHE A 5 8.33 11.34 -9.56
CA PHE A 5 7.58 10.15 -9.89
C PHE A 5 8.42 9.30 -10.85
N ARG A 6 9.06 8.25 -10.33
CA ARG A 6 9.70 7.26 -11.18
C ARG A 6 8.61 6.46 -11.91
N PRO A 7 8.86 5.94 -13.11
CA PRO A 7 7.92 5.04 -13.79
C PRO A 7 7.57 3.80 -12.94
N GLU A 8 8.44 3.41 -12.02
CA GLU A 8 8.18 2.39 -10.99
C GLU A 8 7.01 2.75 -10.06
N ASP A 9 6.86 4.02 -9.67
CA ASP A 9 5.74 4.50 -8.85
C ASP A 9 4.39 4.40 -9.56
N VAL A 10 4.37 4.57 -10.88
CA VAL A 10 3.12 4.48 -11.67
C VAL A 10 2.61 3.04 -11.70
N ARG A 11 3.51 2.07 -11.92
CA ARG A 11 3.17 0.64 -11.84
C ARG A 11 2.73 0.27 -10.42
N ARG A 12 3.44 0.77 -9.41
CA ARG A 12 3.11 0.56 -8.00
C ARG A 12 1.72 1.09 -7.67
N ARG A 13 1.34 2.27 -8.18
CA ARG A 13 0.04 2.87 -7.95
C ARG A 13 -1.09 2.11 -8.61
N ASP A 14 -0.92 1.65 -9.86
CA ASP A 14 -1.93 0.84 -10.55
C ASP A 14 -2.15 -0.52 -9.87
N TRP A 15 -1.06 -1.13 -9.39
CA TRP A 15 -1.10 -2.37 -8.60
C TRP A 15 -1.76 -2.19 -7.24
N ILE A 16 -1.37 -1.16 -6.49
CA ILE A 16 -2.03 -0.77 -5.25
C ILE A 16 -3.52 -0.56 -5.52
N ARG A 17 -3.89 0.19 -6.55
CA ARG A 17 -5.30 0.43 -6.89
C ARG A 17 -6.07 -0.84 -7.25
N LYS A 18 -5.43 -1.83 -7.88
CA LYS A 18 -5.99 -3.17 -8.12
C LYS A 18 -6.17 -3.97 -6.83
N ALA A 19 -5.15 -4.01 -5.97
CA ALA A 19 -5.19 -4.69 -4.68
C ALA A 19 -6.21 -4.06 -3.72
N LEU A 20 -6.39 -2.73 -3.82
CA LEU A 20 -7.33 -1.94 -3.05
C LEU A 20 -8.73 -1.89 -3.68
N ARG A 21 -8.95 -2.45 -4.87
CA ARG A 21 -10.26 -2.43 -5.55
C ARG A 21 -11.33 -3.22 -4.77
N ASP A 22 -10.87 -4.17 -3.96
CA ASP A 22 -11.69 -4.99 -3.06
C ASP A 22 -11.95 -4.31 -1.70
N LEU A 23 -11.32 -3.15 -1.46
CA LEU A 23 -11.44 -2.38 -0.24
C LEU A 23 -12.27 -1.13 -0.47
N SER A 24 -12.90 -0.65 0.61
CA SER A 24 -13.59 0.64 0.59
C SER A 24 -12.61 1.76 0.23
N PRO A 25 -13.07 2.80 -0.51
CA PRO A 25 -12.22 3.91 -0.92
C PRO A 25 -11.51 4.60 0.26
N GLU A 26 -12.16 4.66 1.42
CA GLU A 26 -11.57 5.21 2.65
C GLU A 26 -10.40 4.36 3.19
N THR A 27 -10.52 3.04 3.14
CA THR A 27 -9.45 2.11 3.53
C THR A 27 -8.29 2.18 2.52
N ALA A 28 -8.62 2.30 1.24
CA ALA A 28 -7.64 2.40 0.17
C ALA A 28 -6.72 3.62 0.34
N GLU A 29 -7.32 4.79 0.61
CA GLU A 29 -6.58 6.03 0.81
C GLU A 29 -5.62 5.94 2.02
N ARG A 30 -6.10 5.34 3.12
CA ARG A 30 -5.32 5.10 4.34
C ARG A 30 -4.14 4.16 4.13
N VAL A 31 -4.32 3.11 3.33
CA VAL A 31 -3.25 2.17 2.97
C VAL A 31 -2.21 2.86 2.08
N GLU A 32 -2.64 3.68 1.12
CA GLU A 32 -1.71 4.45 0.25
C GLU A 32 -0.85 5.40 1.10
N GLU A 33 -1.45 6.08 2.09
CA GLU A 33 -0.73 6.94 3.02
C GLU A 33 0.27 6.17 3.89
N LEU A 34 -0.15 5.03 4.46
CA LEU A 34 0.72 4.14 5.25
C LEU A 34 1.93 3.65 4.46
N LEU A 35 1.70 3.19 3.22
CA LEU A 35 2.74 2.71 2.31
C LEU A 35 3.68 3.82 1.83
N ARG A 36 3.22 5.08 1.87
CA ARG A 36 4.02 6.25 1.50
C ARG A 36 4.91 6.73 2.64
N VAL A 37 4.40 6.77 3.87
CA VAL A 37 5.16 7.23 5.04
C VAL A 37 6.15 6.16 5.51
N GLN A 38 5.75 4.88 5.50
CA GLN A 38 6.54 3.75 6.01
C GLN A 38 7.14 4.00 7.42
N GLY A 39 6.38 4.69 8.27
CA GLY A 39 6.79 5.04 9.64
C GLY A 39 6.83 3.84 10.59
N LYS A 40 7.35 4.02 11.81
CA LYS A 40 7.45 2.93 12.78
C LYS A 40 6.06 2.29 13.02
N GLY A 41 5.96 0.97 12.84
CA GLY A 41 4.70 0.23 13.02
C GLY A 41 3.76 0.19 11.81
N TRP A 42 4.14 0.78 10.65
CA TRP A 42 3.27 0.83 9.48
C TRP A 42 2.79 -0.55 8.99
N ARG A 43 3.61 -1.60 9.14
CA ARG A 43 3.23 -2.98 8.81
C ARG A 43 2.12 -3.51 9.71
N GLU A 44 2.20 -3.26 11.01
CA GLU A 44 1.19 -3.72 11.97
C GLU A 44 -0.14 -2.97 11.75
N GLU A 45 -0.06 -1.67 11.43
CA GLU A 45 -1.23 -0.86 11.08
C GLU A 45 -1.87 -1.34 9.75
N LEU A 46 -1.04 -1.72 8.77
CA LEU A 46 -1.49 -2.31 7.53
C LEU A 46 -2.19 -3.66 7.78
N GLU A 47 -1.59 -4.53 8.59
CA GLU A 47 -2.18 -5.81 9.03
C GLU A 47 -3.53 -5.59 9.74
N ARG A 48 -3.68 -4.51 10.52
CA ARG A 48 -4.95 -4.14 11.17
C ARG A 48 -6.01 -3.64 10.19
N LEU A 49 -5.62 -2.85 9.18
CA LEU A 49 -6.56 -2.24 8.24
C LEU A 49 -7.12 -3.24 7.21
N VAL A 50 -6.26 -4.09 6.65
CA VAL A 50 -6.64 -5.00 5.56
C VAL A 50 -6.66 -6.46 5.99
N GLY A 51 -6.17 -6.78 7.18
CA GLY A 51 -5.99 -8.14 7.67
C GLY A 51 -4.61 -8.70 7.33
N ARG A 52 -4.15 -9.66 8.14
CA ARG A 52 -2.81 -10.26 8.05
C ARG A 52 -2.50 -10.91 6.71
N GLU A 53 -3.48 -11.61 6.14
CA GLU A 53 -3.32 -12.33 4.88
C GLU A 53 -3.26 -11.37 3.68
N LYS A 54 -4.18 -10.39 3.62
CA LYS A 54 -4.20 -9.39 2.54
C LYS A 54 -2.95 -8.50 2.61
N SER A 55 -2.55 -8.06 3.80
CA SER A 55 -1.34 -7.23 3.99
C SER A 55 -0.08 -7.98 3.56
N ARG A 56 0.09 -9.24 3.96
CA ARG A 56 1.22 -10.06 3.51
C ARG A 56 1.27 -10.20 1.99
N ARG A 57 0.12 -10.49 1.36
CA ARG A 57 0.01 -10.58 -0.10
C ARG A 57 0.36 -9.25 -0.76
N LEU A 58 -0.12 -8.13 -0.22
CA LEU A 58 0.22 -6.78 -0.68
C LEU A 58 1.71 -6.50 -0.58
N LEU A 59 2.37 -6.93 0.50
CA LEU A 59 3.81 -6.75 0.70
C LEU A 59 4.63 -7.60 -0.27
N GLU A 60 4.29 -8.87 -0.47
CA GLU A 60 4.94 -9.74 -1.47
C GLU A 60 4.80 -9.17 -2.88
N GLU A 61 3.60 -8.75 -3.24
CA GLU A 61 3.28 -8.10 -4.52
C GLU A 61 4.06 -6.78 -4.72
N LEU A 62 4.37 -6.08 -3.63
CA LEU A 62 5.19 -4.86 -3.64
C LEU A 62 6.71 -5.13 -3.59
N GLY A 63 7.13 -6.41 -3.53
CA GLY A 63 8.54 -6.78 -3.33
C GLY A 63 9.09 -6.35 -1.96
N MET A 64 8.19 -6.15 -0.99
CA MET A 64 8.48 -5.73 0.39
C MET A 64 8.20 -6.84 1.39
N GLY A 65 7.96 -8.08 0.92
CA GLY A 65 7.66 -9.27 1.72
C GLY A 65 8.91 -9.96 2.27
#